data_AF-A0A1B1E6X6-F1
#
_entry.id   AF-A0A1B1E6X6-F1
#
_cell.length_a   1.000
_cell.length_b   1.000
_cell.length_c   1.000
_cell.angle_alpha   90.00
_cell.angle_beta   90.00
_cell.angle_gamma   90.00
#
_symmetry.space_group_name_H-M   'P 1'
#
loop_
_entity.id
_entity.type
_entity.pdbx_description
1 polymer ?
#
loop_
_entity_poly.entity_id
_entity_poly.type
_entity_poly.pdbx_seq_one_letter_code
_entity_poly.pdbx_strand_id
1 'polypeptide(L)'
;MLKKSFLDQWLPSKKDFYNEFEDHTNRCYKINAHSSMDKIEGVLHSDNSTQKYAERSVRAWCDACGKREKSTTQDDDSPCRFLYYWIGEKVFTEGGGSSWAEIMGIIYSKLRSVPGEKKCKIIYPDIDQTTFGHMKMLYDYYKDYETIDAYLKLNDYYCDQGCKDYFSNLKASYDYMYRKLSDDRESPYCDDFLQMYPYGVQSFTFLVS
;
A
#
# COMPACT_ATOMS: atom_id res chain seq x y z
N MET A 1 4.85 -27.38 -0.65
CA MET A 1 3.79 -26.61 -1.33
C MET A 1 3.58 -25.25 -0.66
N LEU A 2 3.63 -24.18 -1.45
CA LEU A 2 3.22 -22.83 -1.05
C LEU A 2 1.70 -22.77 -0.87
N LYS A 3 1.27 -22.26 0.28
CA LYS A 3 -0.15 -22.12 0.63
C LYS A 3 -0.58 -20.67 0.60
N LYS A 4 -1.85 -20.42 0.30
CA LYS A 4 -2.44 -19.06 0.44
C LYS A 4 -2.21 -18.46 1.83
N SER A 5 -2.29 -19.27 2.89
CA SER A 5 -2.03 -18.81 4.26
C SER A 5 -0.62 -18.27 4.47
N PHE A 6 0.38 -18.74 3.69
CA PHE A 6 1.72 -18.17 3.71
C PHE A 6 1.70 -16.74 3.15
N LEU A 7 1.12 -16.57 1.96
CA LEU A 7 1.00 -15.28 1.28
C LEU A 7 0.23 -14.26 2.15
N ASP A 8 -0.77 -14.71 2.90
CA ASP A 8 -1.61 -13.83 3.72
C ASP A 8 -0.91 -13.35 5.01
N GLN A 9 0.10 -14.06 5.53
CA GLN A 9 0.62 -13.83 6.90
C GLN A 9 2.12 -13.63 6.99
N TRP A 10 2.90 -14.23 6.10
CA TRP A 10 4.34 -14.42 6.32
C TRP A 10 5.23 -13.57 5.42
N LEU A 11 4.62 -12.78 4.52
CA LEU A 11 5.32 -11.87 3.63
C LEU A 11 5.85 -10.62 4.36
N PRO A 12 6.97 -10.04 3.91
CA PRO A 12 7.52 -8.79 4.45
C PRO A 12 6.50 -7.65 4.51
N SER A 13 5.73 -7.41 3.45
CA SER A 13 4.68 -6.38 3.41
C SER A 13 3.69 -6.50 4.59
N LYS A 14 3.32 -7.74 4.94
CA LYS A 14 2.41 -8.03 6.05
C LYS A 14 3.09 -7.81 7.39
N LYS A 15 4.24 -8.44 7.60
CA LYS A 15 4.93 -8.46 8.89
C LYS A 15 5.51 -7.11 9.28
N ASP A 16 6.13 -6.44 8.33
CA ASP A 16 6.95 -5.26 8.59
C ASP A 16 6.14 -3.95 8.47
N PHE A 17 4.93 -4.01 7.91
CA PHE A 17 4.09 -2.83 7.69
C PHE A 17 2.64 -3.06 8.09
N TYR A 18 1.89 -3.88 7.36
CA TYR A 18 0.43 -3.94 7.54
C TYR A 18 0.01 -4.40 8.93
N ASN A 19 0.65 -5.42 9.50
CA ASN A 19 0.35 -5.88 10.86
C ASN A 19 0.65 -4.79 11.91
N GLU A 20 1.67 -3.95 11.69
CA GLU A 20 1.95 -2.85 12.60
C GLU A 20 0.89 -1.74 12.50
N PHE A 21 0.37 -1.46 11.30
CA PHE A 21 -0.72 -0.49 11.14
C PHE A 21 -2.03 -0.96 11.80
N GLU A 22 -2.22 -2.28 11.98
CA GLU A 22 -3.34 -2.85 12.74
C GLU A 22 -3.10 -2.89 14.26
N ASP A 23 -1.86 -2.74 14.76
CA ASP A 23 -1.51 -2.84 16.20
C ASP A 23 -2.13 -1.71 17.06
N HIS A 24 -2.80 -0.73 16.43
CA HIS A 24 -3.55 0.38 17.04
C HIS A 24 -2.77 1.19 18.11
N THR A 25 -1.47 0.98 18.25
CA THR A 25 -0.63 1.65 19.23
C THR A 25 -0.32 3.07 18.75
N ASN A 26 -0.63 4.09 19.55
CA ASN A 26 -0.28 5.47 19.20
C ASN A 26 1.23 5.70 19.38
N ARG A 27 1.98 5.81 18.27
CA ARG A 27 3.43 6.08 18.28
C ARG A 27 3.81 7.50 17.85
N CYS A 28 2.85 8.42 17.73
CA CYS A 28 3.06 9.80 17.27
C CYS A 28 3.97 10.64 18.17
N TYR A 29 4.09 10.27 19.45
CA TYR A 29 5.03 10.91 20.39
C TYR A 29 6.49 10.69 19.97
N LYS A 30 6.81 9.58 19.29
CA LYS A 30 8.19 9.23 18.90
C LYS A 30 8.75 10.14 17.80
N ILE A 31 7.88 10.80 17.05
CA ILE A 31 8.23 11.68 15.92
C ILE A 31 7.89 13.16 16.18
N ASN A 32 7.68 13.53 17.45
CA ASN A 32 7.27 14.88 17.86
C ASN A 32 6.03 15.42 17.10
N ALA A 33 5.15 14.54 16.62
CA ALA A 33 3.98 14.92 15.84
C ALA A 33 2.66 14.87 16.64
N HIS A 34 2.69 14.37 17.88
CA HIS A 34 1.48 14.11 18.68
C HIS A 34 0.46 15.26 18.71
N SER A 35 0.90 16.48 19.04
CA SER A 35 -0.01 17.64 19.11
C SER A 35 -0.63 18.05 17.77
N SER A 36 0.06 17.80 16.66
CA SER A 36 -0.49 18.03 15.32
C SER A 36 -1.42 16.90 14.90
N MET A 37 -1.13 15.68 15.37
CA MET A 37 -1.86 14.48 15.06
C MET A 37 -3.20 14.41 15.79
N ASP A 38 -3.26 14.83 17.05
CA ASP A 38 -4.54 14.95 17.77
C ASP A 38 -5.48 15.96 17.10
N LYS A 39 -4.93 17.06 16.57
CA LYS A 39 -5.71 18.06 15.82
C LYS A 39 -6.25 17.48 14.50
N ILE A 40 -5.40 16.77 13.76
CA ILE A 40 -5.80 16.15 12.50
C ILE A 40 -6.81 15.03 12.72
N GLU A 41 -6.60 14.21 13.76
CA GLU A 41 -7.56 13.20 14.18
C GLU A 41 -8.91 13.84 14.48
N GLY A 42 -8.94 14.93 15.27
CA GLY A 42 -10.18 15.66 15.56
C GLY A 42 -10.88 16.21 14.31
N VAL A 43 -10.12 16.71 13.33
CA VAL A 43 -10.67 17.20 12.05
C VAL A 43 -11.22 16.07 11.19
N LEU A 44 -10.52 14.93 11.12
CA LEU A 44 -11.01 13.76 10.37
C LEU A 44 -12.20 13.11 11.09
N HIS A 45 -12.25 13.18 12.41
CA HIS A 45 -13.35 12.65 13.22
C HIS A 45 -14.62 13.51 13.13
N SER A 46 -14.50 14.81 12.87
CA SER A 46 -15.67 15.70 12.72
C SER A 46 -16.33 15.64 11.33
N ASP A 47 -15.66 15.06 10.34
CA ASP A 47 -16.19 14.84 9.01
C ASP A 47 -16.81 13.43 8.90
N ASN A 48 -18.10 13.38 8.57
CA ASN A 48 -18.87 12.13 8.48
C ASN A 48 -18.27 11.11 7.49
N SER A 49 -17.58 11.58 6.44
CA SER A 49 -16.97 10.72 5.43
C SER A 49 -15.68 10.05 5.95
N THR A 50 -14.94 10.74 6.82
CA THR A 50 -13.64 10.27 7.32
C THR A 50 -13.66 9.76 8.76
N GLN A 51 -14.75 9.98 9.51
CA GLN A 51 -14.82 9.75 10.95
C GLN A 51 -14.31 8.37 11.38
N LYS A 52 -14.80 7.31 10.73
CA LYS A 52 -14.42 5.91 11.04
C LYS A 52 -12.99 5.54 10.67
N TYR A 53 -12.29 6.39 9.91
CA TYR A 53 -10.91 6.19 9.48
C TYR A 53 -9.91 7.03 10.29
N ALA A 54 -10.37 8.03 11.04
CA ALA A 54 -9.54 9.08 11.63
C ALA A 54 -8.41 8.54 12.53
N GLU A 55 -8.78 7.89 13.64
CA GLU A 55 -7.86 7.36 14.66
C GLU A 55 -6.80 6.43 14.04
N ARG A 56 -7.25 5.48 13.24
CA ARG A 56 -6.36 4.46 12.64
C ARG A 56 -5.46 5.03 11.56
N SER A 57 -5.93 5.99 10.75
CA SER A 57 -5.12 6.63 9.71
C SER A 57 -4.00 7.46 10.33
N VAL A 58 -4.30 8.19 11.39
CA VAL A 58 -3.32 9.01 12.12
C VAL A 58 -2.25 8.13 12.77
N ARG A 59 -2.66 7.04 13.42
CA ARG A 59 -1.71 6.10 14.05
C ARG A 59 -0.80 5.43 13.03
N ALA A 60 -1.37 4.85 11.98
CA ALA A 60 -0.60 4.24 10.90
C ALA A 60 0.36 5.25 10.23
N TRP A 61 -0.07 6.51 10.07
CA TRP A 61 0.80 7.56 9.53
C TRP A 61 2.01 7.83 10.43
N CYS A 62 1.82 7.82 11.76
CA CYS A 62 2.92 7.98 12.70
C CYS A 62 3.89 6.80 12.66
N ASP A 63 3.40 5.57 12.50
CA ASP A 63 4.25 4.38 12.32
C ASP A 63 5.06 4.46 11.03
N ALA A 64 4.43 4.81 9.91
CA ALA A 64 5.10 4.96 8.63
C ALA A 64 6.17 6.06 8.65
N CYS A 65 5.86 7.23 9.23
CA CYS A 65 6.82 8.31 9.39
C CYS A 65 7.99 7.91 10.30
N GLY A 66 7.71 7.23 11.42
CA GLY A 66 8.75 6.75 12.33
C GLY A 66 9.66 5.69 11.70
N LYS A 67 9.13 4.81 10.84
CA LYS A 67 9.92 3.87 10.04
C LYS A 67 10.78 4.59 9.01
N ARG A 68 10.22 5.55 8.29
CA ARG A 68 10.95 6.35 7.31
C ARG A 68 12.09 7.16 7.94
N GLU A 69 11.88 7.74 9.11
CA GLU A 69 12.91 8.50 9.82
C GLU A 69 14.12 7.64 10.22
N LYS A 70 13.88 6.36 10.54
CA LYS A 70 14.92 5.38 10.90
C LYS A 70 15.57 4.71 9.71
N SER A 71 15.01 4.84 8.51
CA SER A 71 15.59 4.24 7.31
C SER A 71 16.97 4.85 7.06
N THR A 72 17.97 3.98 6.90
CA THR A 72 19.33 4.36 6.52
C THR A 72 19.42 4.77 5.05
N THR A 73 18.39 4.44 4.27
CA THR A 73 18.28 4.79 2.85
C THR A 73 17.38 6.01 2.74
N GLN A 74 17.98 7.16 2.46
CA GLN A 74 17.29 8.45 2.45
C GLN A 74 16.13 8.52 1.45
N ASP A 75 16.16 7.67 0.41
CA ASP A 75 15.18 7.61 -0.67
C ASP A 75 14.15 6.47 -0.51
N ASP A 76 14.22 5.67 0.56
CA ASP A 76 13.24 4.61 0.76
C ASP A 76 11.91 5.15 1.31
N ASP A 77 10.97 5.40 0.40
CA ASP A 77 9.61 5.81 0.72
C ASP A 77 8.65 4.62 0.90
N SER A 78 9.16 3.39 0.99
CA SER A 78 8.34 2.18 1.15
C SER A 78 7.34 2.27 2.32
N PRO A 79 7.70 2.79 3.52
CA PRO A 79 6.73 2.93 4.62
C PRO A 79 5.52 3.79 4.23
N CYS A 80 5.73 4.86 3.48
CA CYS A 80 4.68 5.78 3.06
C CYS A 80 3.83 5.19 1.93
N ARG A 81 4.44 4.42 1.01
CA ARG A 81 3.71 3.66 0.00
C ARG A 81 2.83 2.57 0.61
N PHE A 82 3.33 1.82 1.59
CA PHE A 82 2.51 0.86 2.32
C PHE A 82 1.38 1.52 3.09
N LEU A 83 1.63 2.67 3.74
CA LEU A 83 0.58 3.45 4.39
C LEU A 83 -0.54 3.83 3.41
N TYR A 84 -0.17 4.33 2.23
CA TYR A 84 -1.12 4.71 1.17
C TYR A 84 -2.02 3.57 0.74
N TYR A 85 -1.43 2.41 0.47
CA TYR A 85 -2.21 1.25 0.10
C TYR A 85 -3.04 0.70 1.28
N TRP A 86 -2.55 0.81 2.51
CA TRP A 86 -3.30 0.37 3.69
C TRP A 86 -4.52 1.25 3.95
N ILE A 87 -4.37 2.58 3.98
CA ILE A 87 -5.49 3.51 4.16
C ILE A 87 -6.51 3.31 3.02
N GLY A 88 -6.04 3.25 1.78
CA GLY A 88 -6.94 3.07 0.63
C GLY A 88 -7.69 1.74 0.64
N GLU A 89 -7.06 0.65 1.11
CA GLU A 89 -7.74 -0.64 1.30
C GLU A 89 -8.82 -0.56 2.38
N LYS A 90 -8.55 0.14 3.50
CA LYS A 90 -9.56 0.38 4.55
C LYS A 90 -10.75 1.19 4.03
N VAL A 91 -10.48 2.25 3.27
CA VAL A 91 -11.53 3.06 2.63
C VAL A 91 -12.33 2.22 1.64
N PHE A 92 -11.65 1.37 0.87
CA PHE A 92 -12.27 0.46 -0.12
C PHE A 92 -13.22 -0.55 0.51
N THR A 93 -12.81 -1.22 1.59
CA THR A 93 -13.58 -2.36 2.16
C THR A 93 -14.75 -1.91 3.02
N GLU A 94 -14.63 -0.77 3.69
CA GLU A 94 -15.61 -0.33 4.67
C GLU A 94 -16.59 0.72 4.14
N GLY A 95 -16.64 0.94 2.82
CA GLY A 95 -17.33 2.02 2.09
C GLY A 95 -18.55 2.71 2.73
N GLY A 96 -18.75 3.99 2.41
CA GLY A 96 -19.84 4.84 2.92
C GLY A 96 -20.55 5.64 1.82
N GLY A 97 -21.21 6.74 2.19
CA GLY A 97 -21.95 7.58 1.25
C GLY A 97 -21.12 8.47 0.32
N SER A 98 -19.83 8.69 0.63
CA SER A 98 -18.88 9.46 -0.19
C SER A 98 -18.06 8.56 -1.11
N SER A 99 -17.51 9.13 -2.19
CA SER A 99 -16.66 8.38 -3.12
C SER A 99 -15.30 8.02 -2.50
N TRP A 100 -14.71 6.90 -2.92
CA TRP A 100 -13.39 6.45 -2.42
C TRP A 100 -12.30 7.51 -2.61
N ALA A 101 -12.26 8.16 -3.78
CA ALA A 101 -11.27 9.18 -4.13
C ALA A 101 -11.42 10.43 -3.25
N GLU A 102 -12.65 10.84 -2.95
CA GLU A 102 -12.94 11.97 -2.06
C GLU A 102 -12.42 11.69 -0.64
N ILE A 103 -12.71 10.52 -0.07
CA ILE A 103 -12.26 10.13 1.27
C ILE A 103 -10.73 10.09 1.33
N MET A 104 -10.08 9.46 0.35
CA MET A 104 -8.61 9.43 0.24
C MET A 104 -8.01 10.82 0.13
N GLY A 105 -8.62 11.68 -0.70
CA GLY A 105 -8.22 13.07 -0.86
C GLY A 105 -8.29 13.87 0.44
N ILE A 106 -9.39 13.74 1.20
CA ILE A 106 -9.55 14.40 2.49
C ILE A 106 -8.48 13.91 3.47
N ILE A 107 -8.35 12.59 3.67
CA ILE A 107 -7.38 12.01 4.61
C ILE A 107 -5.96 12.50 4.30
N TYR A 108 -5.50 12.35 3.06
CA TYR A 108 -4.15 12.73 2.69
C TYR A 108 -3.92 14.24 2.67
N SER A 109 -4.95 15.05 2.38
CA SER A 109 -4.85 16.52 2.48
C SER A 109 -4.57 16.98 3.91
N LYS A 110 -5.12 16.29 4.92
CA LYS A 110 -4.87 16.58 6.34
C LYS A 110 -3.54 16.00 6.81
N LEU A 111 -3.24 14.75 6.46
CA LEU A 111 -1.97 14.13 6.85
C LEU A 111 -0.74 14.89 6.31
N ARG A 112 -0.82 15.43 5.09
CA ARG A 112 0.28 16.25 4.52
C ARG A 112 0.42 17.64 5.13
N SER A 113 -0.58 18.15 5.86
CA SER A 113 -0.50 19.51 6.44
C SER A 113 0.41 19.57 7.66
N VAL A 114 0.92 18.43 8.14
CA VAL A 114 1.88 18.41 9.23
C VAL A 114 3.27 18.81 8.72
N PRO A 115 3.90 19.87 9.25
CA PRO A 115 5.20 20.35 8.78
C PRO A 115 6.32 19.33 9.05
N GLY A 116 7.22 19.10 8.08
CA GLY A 116 8.43 18.27 8.25
C GLY A 116 8.85 17.53 6.99
N GLU A 117 10.16 17.50 6.70
CA GLU A 117 10.71 17.02 5.41
C GLU A 117 10.62 15.50 5.21
N LYS A 118 10.61 14.72 6.30
CA LYS A 118 10.60 13.25 6.29
C LYS A 118 9.19 12.62 6.40
N LYS A 119 8.14 13.35 6.03
CA LYS A 119 6.74 12.92 6.20
C LYS A 119 6.14 12.29 4.96
N CYS A 120 5.26 11.32 5.18
CA CYS A 120 4.54 10.65 4.10
C CYS A 120 3.62 11.63 3.36
N LYS A 121 3.81 11.70 2.04
CA LYS A 121 3.02 12.54 1.14
C LYS A 121 1.96 11.69 0.41
N ILE A 122 1.01 12.37 -0.23
CA ILE A 122 0.12 11.71 -1.18
C ILE A 122 0.92 11.25 -2.40
N ILE A 123 0.63 10.05 -2.89
CA ILE A 123 1.36 9.45 -4.01
C ILE A 123 0.58 9.66 -5.30
N TYR A 124 -0.67 9.20 -5.34
CA TYR A 124 -1.56 9.38 -6.48
C TYR A 124 -2.82 10.12 -6.05
N PRO A 125 -2.94 11.43 -6.37
CA PRO A 125 -4.11 12.22 -6.00
C PRO A 125 -5.37 11.83 -6.76
N ASP A 126 -5.23 11.42 -8.03
CA ASP A 126 -6.35 11.23 -8.95
C ASP A 126 -6.52 9.78 -9.45
N ILE A 127 -5.93 8.81 -8.73
CA ILE A 127 -6.08 7.40 -9.09
C ILE A 127 -7.52 6.93 -8.84
N ASP A 128 -8.10 6.22 -9.79
CA ASP A 128 -9.38 5.58 -9.59
C ASP A 128 -9.24 4.31 -8.73
N GLN A 129 -10.37 3.88 -8.16
CA GLN A 129 -10.42 2.74 -7.24
C GLN A 129 -9.97 1.42 -7.88
N THR A 130 -10.23 1.20 -9.17
CA THR A 130 -9.81 -0.02 -9.89
C THR A 130 -8.30 -0.02 -10.12
N THR A 131 -7.75 1.07 -10.64
CA THR A 131 -6.31 1.23 -10.84
C THR A 131 -5.55 1.15 -9.52
N PHE A 132 -6.10 1.72 -8.44
CA PHE A 132 -5.55 1.60 -7.09
C PHE A 132 -5.39 0.13 -6.65
N GLY A 133 -6.43 -0.69 -6.82
CA GLY A 133 -6.41 -2.09 -6.43
C GLY A 133 -5.33 -2.90 -7.17
N HIS A 134 -5.19 -2.66 -8.47
CA HIS A 134 -4.16 -3.31 -9.28
C HIS A 134 -2.75 -2.85 -8.90
N MET A 135 -2.55 -1.54 -8.71
CA MET A 135 -1.25 -0.99 -8.29
C MET A 135 -0.83 -1.46 -6.90
N LYS A 136 -1.78 -1.59 -5.96
CA LYS A 136 -1.53 -2.17 -4.65
C LYS A 136 -1.00 -3.60 -4.77
N MET A 137 -1.72 -4.45 -5.50
CA MET A 137 -1.37 -5.87 -5.62
C MET A 137 0.02 -6.06 -6.24
N LEU A 138 0.32 -5.27 -7.28
CA LEU A 138 1.61 -5.27 -7.94
C LEU A 138 2.73 -4.77 -7.01
N TYR A 139 2.50 -3.66 -6.32
CA TYR A 139 3.48 -3.12 -5.38
C TYR A 139 3.80 -4.10 -4.23
N ASP A 140 2.77 -4.72 -3.64
CA ASP A 140 2.94 -5.73 -2.58
C ASP A 140 3.79 -6.90 -3.10
N TYR A 141 3.46 -7.44 -4.26
CA TYR A 141 4.24 -8.51 -4.88
C TYR A 141 5.67 -8.07 -5.19
N TYR A 142 5.88 -6.87 -5.73
CA TYR A 142 7.21 -6.34 -6.03
C TYR A 142 8.10 -6.31 -4.78
N LYS A 143 7.53 -5.92 -3.63
CA LYS A 143 8.25 -5.89 -2.34
C LYS A 143 8.41 -7.27 -1.70
N ASP A 144 7.52 -8.21 -2.00
CA ASP A 144 7.53 -9.56 -1.44
C ASP A 144 8.21 -10.60 -2.34
N TYR A 145 8.62 -10.20 -3.56
CA TYR A 145 9.11 -11.09 -4.62
C TYR A 145 10.17 -12.06 -4.14
N GLU A 146 11.24 -11.56 -3.52
CA GLU A 146 12.37 -12.39 -3.08
C GLU A 146 11.93 -13.46 -2.07
N THR A 147 11.02 -13.10 -1.16
CA THR A 147 10.49 -14.05 -0.18
C THR A 147 9.60 -15.09 -0.86
N ILE A 148 8.72 -14.67 -1.76
CA ILE A 148 7.82 -15.58 -2.49
C ILE A 148 8.63 -16.56 -3.36
N ASP A 149 9.60 -16.06 -4.13
CA ASP A 149 10.45 -16.87 -5.01
C ASP A 149 11.29 -17.88 -4.23
N ALA A 150 11.91 -17.46 -3.12
CA ALA A 150 12.65 -18.38 -2.25
C ALA A 150 11.74 -19.50 -1.69
N TYR A 151 10.54 -19.15 -1.24
CA TYR A 151 9.59 -20.14 -0.74
C TYR A 151 9.08 -21.09 -1.83
N LEU A 152 8.84 -20.59 -3.05
CA LEU A 152 8.47 -21.44 -4.19
C LEU A 152 9.57 -22.45 -4.52
N LYS A 153 10.83 -22.00 -4.62
CA LYS A 153 12.00 -22.86 -4.88
C LYS A 153 12.16 -23.98 -3.86
N LEU A 154 11.95 -23.68 -2.58
CA LEU A 154 12.01 -24.68 -1.50
C LEU A 154 10.87 -25.69 -1.53
N ASN A 155 9.83 -25.41 -2.29
CA ASN A 155 8.61 -26.20 -2.34
C ASN A 155 8.36 -26.78 -3.74
N ASP A 156 9.40 -26.90 -4.57
CA ASP A 156 9.36 -27.38 -5.95
C ASP A 156 8.26 -26.71 -6.78
N TYR A 157 8.01 -25.41 -6.51
CA TYR A 157 6.97 -24.60 -7.13
C TYR A 157 5.54 -25.14 -6.96
N TYR A 158 5.32 -26.13 -6.10
CA TYR A 158 3.97 -26.59 -5.78
C TYR A 158 3.17 -25.49 -5.08
N CYS A 159 1.96 -25.27 -5.54
CA CYS A 159 1.09 -24.17 -5.13
C CYS A 159 -0.32 -24.72 -4.92
N ASP A 160 -0.94 -24.40 -3.78
CA ASP A 160 -2.36 -24.73 -3.55
C ASP A 160 -3.27 -23.87 -4.43
N GLN A 161 -4.58 -24.16 -4.45
CA GLN A 161 -5.49 -23.41 -5.32
C GLN A 161 -5.51 -21.91 -5.00
N GLY A 162 -5.49 -21.53 -3.72
CA GLY A 162 -5.51 -20.12 -3.33
C GLY A 162 -4.23 -19.37 -3.71
N CYS A 163 -3.09 -20.04 -3.68
CA CYS A 163 -1.82 -19.55 -4.21
C CYS A 163 -1.89 -19.38 -5.74
N LYS A 164 -2.51 -20.31 -6.47
CA LYS A 164 -2.69 -20.19 -7.93
C LYS A 164 -3.60 -19.00 -8.27
N ASP A 165 -4.69 -18.85 -7.52
CA ASP A 165 -5.62 -17.73 -7.68
C ASP A 165 -4.93 -16.39 -7.42
N TYR A 166 -4.05 -16.31 -6.41
CA TYR A 166 -3.21 -15.13 -6.16
C TYR A 166 -2.35 -14.77 -7.38
N PHE A 167 -1.61 -15.71 -7.96
CA PHE A 167 -0.78 -15.43 -9.14
C PHE A 167 -1.60 -15.12 -10.39
N SER A 168 -2.77 -15.74 -10.56
CA SER A 168 -3.69 -15.42 -11.64
C SER A 168 -4.21 -13.98 -11.54
N ASN A 169 -4.61 -13.55 -10.35
CA ASN A 169 -5.03 -12.16 -10.08
C ASN A 169 -3.89 -11.16 -10.22
N LEU A 170 -2.68 -11.55 -9.83
CA LEU A 170 -1.47 -10.73 -9.99
C LEU A 170 -1.17 -10.50 -11.48
N LYS A 171 -1.26 -11.56 -12.29
CA LYS A 171 -1.12 -11.47 -13.74
C LYS A 171 -2.21 -10.58 -14.35
N ALA A 172 -3.46 -10.74 -13.94
CA ALA A 172 -4.56 -9.89 -14.41
C ALA A 172 -4.32 -8.41 -14.07
N SER A 173 -3.77 -8.12 -12.88
CA SER A 173 -3.41 -6.77 -12.46
C SER A 173 -2.28 -6.17 -13.31
N TYR A 174 -1.27 -6.99 -13.61
CA TYR A 174 -0.21 -6.59 -14.53
C TYR A 174 -0.75 -6.25 -15.91
N ASP A 175 -1.56 -7.15 -16.49
CA ASP A 175 -2.13 -6.98 -17.83
C ASP A 175 -3.06 -5.75 -17.88
N TYR A 176 -3.80 -5.46 -16.80
CA TYR A 176 -4.61 -4.24 -16.67
C TYR A 176 -3.73 -2.98 -16.73
N MET A 177 -2.70 -2.91 -15.87
CA MET A 177 -1.82 -1.73 -15.82
C MET A 177 -1.06 -1.53 -17.13
N TYR A 178 -0.63 -2.62 -17.76
CA TYR A 178 0.03 -2.56 -19.06
C TYR A 178 -0.87 -1.96 -20.14
N ARG A 179 -2.15 -2.34 -20.17
CA ARG A 179 -3.13 -1.71 -21.10
C ARG A 179 -3.35 -0.25 -20.75
N LYS A 180 -3.41 0.10 -19.47
CA LYS A 180 -3.61 1.49 -19.02
C LYS A 180 -2.51 2.45 -19.45
N LEU A 181 -1.29 1.97 -19.66
CA LEU A 181 -0.20 2.77 -20.24
C LEU A 181 -0.54 3.38 -21.62
N SER A 182 -1.49 2.79 -22.36
CA SER A 182 -1.94 3.33 -23.65
C SER A 182 -3.03 4.40 -23.50
N ASP A 183 -3.79 4.35 -22.41
CA ASP A 183 -4.92 5.25 -22.16
C ASP A 183 -4.49 6.54 -21.44
N ASP A 184 -3.57 6.41 -20.47
CA ASP A 184 -3.22 7.50 -19.55
C ASP A 184 -1.75 7.39 -19.09
N ARG A 185 -0.83 7.51 -20.05
CA ARG A 185 0.61 7.31 -19.81
C ARG A 185 1.22 8.34 -18.85
N GLU A 186 0.68 9.55 -18.79
CA GLU A 186 1.26 10.68 -18.07
C GLU A 186 0.97 10.63 -16.55
N SER A 187 0.11 9.70 -16.12
CA SER A 187 -0.22 9.52 -14.72
C SER A 187 0.99 8.99 -13.90
N PRO A 188 1.25 9.51 -12.68
CA PRO A 188 2.42 9.10 -11.88
C PRO A 188 2.47 7.61 -11.53
N TYR A 189 1.31 6.95 -11.42
CA TYR A 189 1.24 5.51 -11.15
C TYR A 189 1.73 4.67 -12.35
N CYS A 190 1.69 5.20 -13.56
CA CYS A 190 2.26 4.56 -14.75
C CYS A 190 3.79 4.56 -14.71
N ASP A 191 4.40 5.66 -14.26
CA ASP A 191 5.85 5.74 -14.05
C ASP A 191 6.32 4.75 -12.99
N ASP A 192 5.62 4.70 -11.84
CA ASP A 192 5.91 3.74 -10.77
C ASP A 192 5.74 2.29 -11.26
N PHE A 193 4.71 2.00 -12.07
CA PHE A 193 4.53 0.69 -12.69
C PHE A 193 5.71 0.31 -13.60
N LEU A 194 6.13 1.23 -14.49
CA LEU A 194 7.26 1.00 -15.39
C LEU A 194 8.58 0.84 -14.63
N GLN A 195 8.76 1.55 -13.52
CA GLN A 195 9.93 1.41 -12.66
C GLN A 195 9.98 0.04 -11.98
N MET A 196 8.84 -0.47 -11.49
CA MET A 196 8.75 -1.80 -10.89
C MET A 196 8.92 -2.93 -11.92
N TYR A 197 8.45 -2.72 -13.16
CA TYR A 197 8.41 -3.74 -14.20
C TYR A 197 9.01 -3.28 -15.55
N PRO A 198 10.30 -2.92 -15.58
CA PRO A 198 10.93 -2.31 -16.76
C PRO A 198 11.08 -3.27 -17.96
N TYR A 199 11.08 -4.59 -17.72
CA TYR A 199 11.28 -5.63 -18.76
C TYR A 199 10.01 -6.37 -19.16
N GLY A 200 8.83 -5.88 -18.78
CA GLY A 200 7.58 -6.48 -19.20
C GLY A 200 7.18 -7.74 -18.41
N VAL A 201 6.33 -8.58 -19.02
CA VAL A 201 5.80 -9.86 -18.47
C VAL A 201 6.90 -10.86 -18.10
N GLN A 202 8.16 -10.65 -18.51
CA GLN A 202 9.28 -11.55 -18.21
C GLN A 202 9.47 -11.78 -16.70
N SER A 203 9.08 -10.82 -15.87
CA SER A 203 9.07 -10.94 -14.39
C SER A 203 8.06 -11.96 -13.84
N PHE A 204 7.07 -12.40 -14.63
CA PHE A 204 6.00 -13.32 -14.20
C PHE A 204 6.06 -14.70 -14.87
N THR A 205 6.94 -14.89 -15.86
CA THR A 205 7.00 -16.10 -16.69
C THR A 205 7.28 -17.39 -15.92
N PHE A 206 7.82 -17.30 -14.69
CA PHE A 206 8.17 -18.45 -13.85
C PHE A 206 7.05 -18.94 -12.91
N LEU A 207 5.91 -18.22 -12.83
CA LEU A 207 4.91 -18.47 -11.79
C LEU A 207 3.69 -19.31 -12.24
N VAL A 208 3.60 -19.67 -13.53
CA VAL A 208 2.38 -20.28 -14.09
C VAL A 208 2.65 -21.57 -14.89
N SER A 209 3.84 -22.16 -14.77
CA SER A 209 4.15 -23.47 -15.35
C SER A 209 3.94 -24.60 -14.35
#